data_AF-A0A1Q3QF41-F1
#
_entry.id   AF-A0A1Q3QF41-F1
#
_cell.length_a   1.000
_cell.length_b   1.000
_cell.length_c   1.000
_cell.angle_alpha   90.00
_cell.angle_beta   90.00
_cell.angle_gamma   90.00
#
_symmetry.space_group_name_H-M   'P 1'
#
loop_
_entity.id
_entity.type
_entity.pdbx_description
1 polymer ?
#
loop_
_entity_poly.entity_id
_entity_poly.type
_entity_poly.pdbx_seq_one_letter_code
_entity_poly.pdbx_strand_id
1 'polypeptide(L)'
;MNDNVQKYFSTLKQTVYEQISADINEGTIDEIVKTDLAKSHIDDKASAAFQEFYFLTLDNEPLYYSSRDFFRQFKKRYSLQGIDNNYLDKLERLKKEILENIRADKLAQLYFDSFNKAVIKHGNDYKEKDLGSFFAKLVHTFRPDEYCALDNPIKNYFGLKKESFFISFFIISVEYKHWATTNRKLIESIRDKFKQADKNGVLQHDKLTDLKLLDLIFWSKANRQ
;
A
#
# COMPACT_ATOMS: atom_id res chain seq x y z
N MET A 1 9.41 1.88 -27.04
CA MET A 1 10.19 1.72 -25.78
C MET A 1 11.42 0.90 -26.15
N ASN A 2 12.63 1.35 -25.81
CA ASN A 2 13.88 0.70 -26.23
C ASN A 2 14.00 -0.71 -25.58
N ASP A 3 14.48 -1.71 -26.31
CA ASP A 3 14.65 -3.10 -25.86
C ASP A 3 15.41 -3.20 -24.53
N ASN A 4 16.41 -2.34 -24.32
CA ASN A 4 17.18 -2.29 -23.07
C ASN A 4 16.31 -1.84 -21.88
N VAL A 5 15.39 -0.90 -22.10
CA VAL A 5 14.46 -0.42 -21.08
C VAL A 5 13.45 -1.51 -20.74
N GLN A 6 12.90 -2.20 -21.75
CA GLN A 6 12.00 -3.33 -21.53
C GLN A 6 12.68 -4.44 -20.73
N LYS A 7 13.90 -4.83 -21.13
CA LYS A 7 14.69 -5.83 -20.41
C LYS A 7 14.92 -5.44 -18.96
N TYR A 8 15.24 -4.16 -18.70
CA TYR A 8 15.42 -3.64 -17.35
C TYR A 8 14.16 -3.80 -16.50
N PHE A 9 13.00 -3.36 -17.00
CA PHE A 9 11.72 -3.52 -16.29
C PHE A 9 11.37 -4.99 -16.05
N SER A 10 11.62 -5.87 -17.03
CA SER A 10 11.41 -7.30 -16.86
C SER A 10 12.30 -7.88 -15.75
N THR A 11 13.57 -7.45 -15.66
CA THR A 11 14.45 -7.87 -14.56
C THR A 11 13.90 -7.42 -13.21
N LEU A 12 13.46 -6.16 -13.07
CA LEU A 12 12.91 -5.67 -11.80
C LEU A 12 11.65 -6.44 -11.38
N LYS A 13 10.75 -6.71 -12.33
CA LYS A 13 9.55 -7.52 -12.10
C LYS A 13 9.92 -8.93 -11.66
N GLN A 14 10.84 -9.57 -12.37
CA GLN A 14 11.32 -10.91 -12.03
C GLN A 14 11.91 -10.95 -10.61
N THR A 15 12.70 -9.94 -10.22
CA THR A 15 13.25 -9.83 -8.86
C THR A 15 12.16 -9.79 -7.80
N VAL A 16 11.11 -8.98 -8.00
CA VAL A 16 9.97 -8.92 -7.06
C VAL A 16 9.27 -10.27 -6.98
N TYR A 17 8.95 -10.87 -8.13
CA TYR A 17 8.25 -12.16 -8.19
C TYR A 17 9.03 -13.30 -7.52
N GLU A 18 10.34 -13.39 -7.79
CA GLU A 18 11.23 -14.38 -7.19
C GLU A 18 11.32 -14.18 -5.68
N GLN A 19 11.44 -12.95 -5.20
CA GLN A 19 11.47 -12.65 -3.77
C GLN A 19 10.16 -13.07 -3.09
N ILE A 20 9.00 -12.79 -3.69
CA ILE A 20 7.71 -13.24 -3.15
C ILE A 20 7.65 -14.77 -3.07
N SER A 21 8.09 -15.46 -4.13
CA SER A 21 8.09 -16.92 -4.21
C SER A 21 9.07 -17.57 -3.22
N ALA A 22 10.21 -16.93 -2.97
CA ALA A 22 11.17 -17.38 -1.98
C ALA A 22 10.59 -17.28 -0.56
N ASP A 23 9.91 -16.16 -0.26
CA ASP A 23 9.34 -15.90 1.06
C ASP A 23 8.05 -16.69 1.32
N ILE A 24 7.25 -16.92 0.28
CA ILE A 24 5.93 -17.56 0.36
C ILE A 24 5.95 -18.86 -0.43
N ASN A 25 6.06 -19.97 0.30
CA ASN A 25 5.98 -21.33 -0.21
C ASN A 25 5.28 -22.24 0.81
N GLU A 26 5.00 -23.49 0.45
CA GLU A 26 4.26 -24.43 1.31
C GLU A 26 4.87 -24.57 2.71
N GLY A 27 6.20 -24.52 2.82
CA GLY A 27 6.92 -24.66 4.08
C GLY A 27 6.90 -23.41 4.97
N THR A 28 6.52 -22.24 4.44
CA THR A 28 6.53 -20.98 5.19
C THR A 28 5.15 -20.49 5.63
N ILE A 29 4.07 -21.11 5.14
CA ILE A 29 2.68 -20.66 5.39
C ILE A 29 2.38 -20.48 6.88
N ASP A 30 2.70 -21.48 7.72
CA ASP A 30 2.35 -21.42 9.14
C ASP A 30 3.08 -20.30 9.88
N GLU A 31 4.36 -20.09 9.55
CA GLU A 31 5.16 -19.00 10.14
C GLU A 31 4.69 -17.63 9.64
N ILE A 32 4.32 -17.51 8.37
CA ILE A 32 3.71 -16.28 7.82
C ILE A 32 2.42 -15.96 8.58
N VAL A 33 1.51 -16.93 8.70
CA VAL A 33 0.22 -16.68 9.37
C VAL A 33 0.42 -16.31 10.83
N LYS A 34 1.29 -17.02 11.55
CA LYS A 34 1.53 -16.79 12.96
C LYS A 34 2.23 -15.45 13.21
N THR A 35 3.35 -15.22 12.52
CA THR A 35 4.25 -14.12 12.84
C THR A 35 3.98 -12.90 11.98
N ASP A 36 3.87 -13.06 10.66
CA ASP A 36 3.71 -11.93 9.74
C ASP A 36 2.30 -11.37 9.71
N LEU A 37 1.30 -12.18 10.07
CA LEU A 37 -0.11 -11.78 10.02
C LEU A 37 -0.72 -11.64 11.41
N ALA A 38 -0.93 -12.73 12.15
CA ALA A 38 -1.63 -12.70 13.43
C ALA A 38 -0.90 -11.83 14.46
N LYS A 39 0.38 -12.10 14.71
CA LYS A 39 1.15 -11.33 15.69
C LYS A 39 1.27 -9.85 15.32
N SER A 40 1.55 -9.55 14.05
CA SER A 40 1.80 -8.17 13.58
C SER A 40 0.54 -7.32 13.39
N HIS A 41 -0.62 -7.92 13.14
CA HIS A 41 -1.81 -7.19 12.73
C HIS A 41 -3.07 -7.46 13.55
N ILE A 42 -3.10 -8.54 14.34
CA ILE A 42 -4.22 -8.89 15.22
C ILE A 42 -3.83 -8.69 16.67
N ASP A 43 -2.70 -9.27 17.10
CA ASP A 43 -2.27 -9.21 18.50
C ASP A 43 -1.69 -7.84 18.87
N ASP A 44 -1.07 -7.15 17.90
CA ASP A 44 -0.61 -5.78 18.09
C ASP A 44 -1.79 -4.80 18.06
N LYS A 45 -2.09 -4.20 19.22
CA LYS A 45 -3.24 -3.31 19.40
C LYS A 45 -3.22 -2.08 18.48
N ALA A 46 -2.05 -1.52 18.19
CA ALA A 46 -1.94 -0.33 17.37
C ALA A 46 -2.24 -0.66 15.90
N SER A 47 -1.68 -1.77 15.43
CA SER A 47 -1.91 -2.33 14.10
C SER A 47 -3.36 -2.77 13.91
N ALA A 48 -3.94 -3.47 14.89
CA ALA A 48 -5.35 -3.88 14.88
C ALA A 48 -6.30 -2.68 14.77
N ALA A 49 -6.09 -1.64 15.61
CA ALA A 49 -6.87 -0.40 15.54
C ALA A 49 -6.67 0.36 14.21
N PHE A 50 -5.53 0.18 13.55
CA PHE A 50 -5.32 0.69 12.20
C PHE A 50 -6.11 -0.12 11.16
N GLN A 51 -6.21 -1.44 11.28
CA GLN A 51 -7.02 -2.26 10.36
C GLN A 51 -8.51 -1.89 10.42
N GLU A 52 -9.04 -1.62 11.61
CA GLU A 52 -10.41 -1.10 11.77
C GLU A 52 -10.61 0.20 10.98
N PHE A 53 -9.66 1.14 11.10
CA PHE A 53 -9.69 2.38 10.33
C PHE A 53 -9.57 2.12 8.81
N TYR A 54 -8.66 1.24 8.40
CA TYR A 54 -8.46 0.88 7.00
C TYR A 54 -9.78 0.40 6.38
N PHE A 55 -10.43 -0.60 6.97
CA PHE A 55 -11.68 -1.15 6.45
C PHE A 55 -12.87 -0.18 6.54
N LEU A 56 -12.87 0.75 7.50
CA LEU A 56 -13.87 1.83 7.55
C LEU A 56 -13.76 2.75 6.33
N THR A 57 -12.53 3.04 5.89
CA THR A 57 -12.26 3.95 4.76
C THR A 57 -12.19 3.27 3.40
N LEU A 58 -12.00 1.95 3.37
CA LEU A 58 -11.84 1.16 2.16
C LEU A 58 -13.04 1.34 1.23
N ASP A 59 -12.77 1.89 0.05
CA ASP A 59 -13.74 2.17 -1.00
C ASP A 59 -14.97 2.99 -0.55
N ASN A 60 -14.86 3.73 0.57
CA ASN A 60 -15.99 4.42 1.20
C ASN A 60 -16.08 5.88 0.74
N GLU A 61 -16.57 6.09 -0.48
CA GLU A 61 -16.74 7.44 -1.05
C GLU A 61 -17.65 8.37 -0.23
N PRO A 62 -18.78 7.91 0.32
CA PRO A 62 -19.62 8.77 1.16
C PRO A 62 -18.86 9.33 2.37
N LEU A 63 -18.07 8.50 3.05
CA LEU A 63 -17.22 8.94 4.16
C LEU A 63 -16.14 9.91 3.68
N TYR A 64 -15.49 9.61 2.55
CA TYR A 64 -14.45 10.44 1.96
C TYR A 64 -14.96 11.86 1.66
N TYR A 65 -16.12 11.99 1.01
CA TYR A 65 -16.69 13.28 0.64
C TYR A 65 -17.30 14.04 1.82
N SER A 66 -17.93 13.35 2.77
CA SER A 66 -18.58 14.00 3.91
C SER A 66 -17.62 14.43 5.02
N SER A 67 -16.47 13.76 5.15
CA SER A 67 -15.44 14.12 6.14
C SER A 67 -14.81 15.48 5.81
N ARG A 68 -14.67 16.34 6.82
CA ARG A 68 -14.02 17.66 6.68
C ARG A 68 -12.50 17.63 6.92
N ASP A 69 -11.97 16.51 7.42
CA ASP A 69 -10.59 16.35 7.87
C ASP A 69 -9.98 15.01 7.46
N PHE A 70 -10.52 14.37 6.42
CA PHE A 70 -10.13 13.04 5.94
C PHE A 70 -8.61 12.90 5.81
N PHE A 71 -7.93 13.82 5.11
CA PHE A 71 -6.50 13.72 4.85
C PHE A 71 -5.65 13.93 6.10
N ARG A 72 -6.13 14.68 7.09
CA ARG A 72 -5.46 14.81 8.39
C ARG A 72 -5.57 13.50 9.18
N GLN A 73 -6.76 12.90 9.20
CA GLN A 73 -6.97 11.59 9.84
C GLN A 73 -6.19 10.50 9.10
N PHE A 74 -6.23 10.50 7.77
CA PHE A 74 -5.50 9.59 6.90
C PHE A 74 -3.99 9.67 7.17
N LYS A 75 -3.41 10.87 7.14
CA LYS A 75 -2.01 11.12 7.49
C LYS A 75 -1.66 10.57 8.87
N LYS A 76 -2.50 10.85 9.87
CA LYS A 76 -2.28 10.42 11.25
C LYS A 76 -2.30 8.91 11.39
N ARG A 77 -3.32 8.25 10.84
CA ARG A 77 -3.54 6.79 10.95
C ARG A 77 -2.49 5.99 10.18
N TYR A 78 -2.05 6.47 9.02
CA TYR A 78 -0.96 5.87 8.25
C TYR A 78 0.44 6.32 8.71
N SER A 79 0.55 7.09 9.80
CA SER A 79 1.81 7.62 10.32
C SER A 79 2.66 8.35 9.26
N LEU A 80 2.02 9.06 8.33
CA LEU A 80 2.70 9.77 7.25
C LEU A 80 3.39 11.03 7.77
N GLN A 81 4.69 11.16 7.47
CA GLN A 81 5.57 12.19 8.04
C GLN A 81 5.95 13.29 7.04
N GLY A 82 6.23 14.48 7.58
CA GLY A 82 6.72 15.64 6.84
C GLY A 82 5.76 16.11 5.75
N ILE A 83 4.49 16.29 6.13
CA ILE A 83 3.42 16.90 5.34
C ILE A 83 2.81 17.98 6.24
N ASP A 84 2.67 19.20 5.74
CA ASP A 84 2.08 20.30 6.51
C ASP A 84 0.56 20.42 6.31
N ASN A 85 -0.09 21.20 7.17
CA ASN A 85 -1.55 21.37 7.15
C ASN A 85 -2.06 22.12 5.92
N ASN A 86 -1.31 23.08 5.36
CA ASN A 86 -1.74 23.80 4.16
C ASN A 86 -1.82 22.86 2.96
N TYR A 87 -0.87 21.94 2.84
CA TYR A 87 -0.91 20.89 1.82
C TYR A 87 -2.11 19.95 2.02
N LEU A 88 -2.39 19.52 3.26
CA LEU A 88 -3.58 18.68 3.54
C LEU A 88 -4.88 19.43 3.20
N ASP A 89 -4.96 20.71 3.52
CA ASP A 89 -6.13 21.55 3.22
C ASP A 89 -6.29 21.74 1.71
N LYS A 90 -5.19 21.80 0.94
CA LYS A 90 -5.24 21.73 -0.53
C LYS A 90 -5.87 20.41 -0.98
N LEU A 91 -5.44 19.28 -0.43
CA LEU A 91 -6.02 17.98 -0.79
C LEU A 91 -7.52 17.91 -0.44
N GLU A 92 -7.94 18.41 0.72
CA GLU A 92 -9.36 18.47 1.11
C GLU A 92 -10.22 19.20 0.05
N ARG A 93 -9.72 20.30 -0.52
CA ARG A 93 -10.41 21.04 -1.59
C ARG A 93 -10.44 20.29 -2.92
N LEU A 94 -9.48 19.40 -3.16
CA LEU A 94 -9.32 18.64 -4.40
C LEU A 94 -9.89 17.22 -4.35
N LYS A 95 -10.60 16.85 -3.27
CA LYS A 95 -11.11 15.48 -3.07
C LYS A 95 -11.80 14.88 -4.28
N LYS A 96 -12.71 15.65 -4.88
CA LYS A 96 -13.48 15.20 -6.05
C LYS A 96 -12.56 14.85 -7.21
N GLU A 97 -11.67 15.76 -7.58
CA GLU A 97 -10.70 15.56 -8.67
C GLU A 97 -9.73 14.40 -8.39
N ILE A 98 -9.26 14.29 -7.15
CA ILE A 98 -8.37 13.20 -6.73
C ILE A 98 -9.06 11.85 -6.93
N LEU A 99 -10.27 11.68 -6.41
CA LEU A 99 -11.00 10.42 -6.52
C LEU A 99 -11.39 10.12 -7.98
N GLU A 100 -11.82 11.12 -8.75
CA GLU A 100 -12.08 10.98 -10.18
C GLU A 100 -10.84 10.49 -10.94
N ASN A 101 -9.65 11.03 -10.64
CA ASN A 101 -8.40 10.57 -11.24
C ASN A 101 -8.04 9.13 -10.82
N ILE A 102 -8.30 8.73 -9.59
CA ILE A 102 -8.07 7.34 -9.14
C ILE A 102 -9.01 6.38 -9.89
N ARG A 103 -10.31 6.71 -9.96
CA ARG A 103 -11.33 5.90 -10.64
C ARG A 103 -11.11 5.78 -12.14
N ALA A 104 -10.67 6.87 -12.78
CA ALA A 104 -10.37 6.91 -14.20
C ALA A 104 -8.97 6.38 -14.56
N ASP A 105 -8.24 5.80 -13.59
CA ASP A 105 -6.87 5.32 -13.76
C ASP A 105 -5.85 6.36 -14.26
N LYS A 106 -6.10 7.64 -13.98
CA LYS A 106 -5.21 8.78 -14.31
C LYS A 106 -4.13 8.98 -13.25
N LEU A 107 -3.50 7.87 -12.85
CA LEU A 107 -2.60 7.82 -11.70
C LEU A 107 -1.30 8.60 -11.90
N ALA A 108 -0.76 8.62 -13.12
CA ALA A 108 0.44 9.41 -13.43
C ALA A 108 0.17 10.91 -13.28
N GLN A 109 -0.94 11.39 -13.85
CA GLN A 109 -1.39 12.78 -13.73
C GLN A 109 -1.54 13.16 -12.26
N LEU A 110 -2.30 12.36 -11.50
CA LEU A 110 -2.50 12.58 -10.06
C LEU A 110 -1.18 12.64 -9.29
N TYR A 111 -0.28 11.69 -9.54
CA TYR A 111 1.00 11.63 -8.84
C TYR A 111 1.87 12.85 -9.14
N PHE A 112 2.06 13.21 -10.40
CA PHE A 112 2.95 14.31 -10.77
C PHE A 112 2.39 15.69 -10.40
N ASP A 113 1.07 15.89 -10.52
CA ASP A 113 0.44 17.18 -10.22
C ASP A 113 0.31 17.44 -8.72
N SER A 114 0.13 16.38 -7.92
CA SER A 114 -0.20 16.53 -6.50
C SER A 114 0.90 16.04 -5.57
N PHE A 115 1.60 14.94 -5.87
CA PHE A 115 2.41 14.21 -4.88
C PHE A 115 3.93 14.19 -5.15
N ASN A 116 4.40 14.25 -6.40
CA ASN A 116 5.83 14.09 -6.72
C ASN A 116 6.70 15.25 -6.23
N LYS A 117 6.19 16.48 -6.32
CA LYS A 117 6.87 17.73 -5.92
C LYS A 117 5.97 18.58 -5.04
N ALA A 118 5.40 17.95 -4.02
CA ALA A 118 4.55 18.66 -3.07
C ALA A 118 5.38 19.73 -2.35
N VAL A 119 5.01 20.99 -2.51
CA VAL A 119 5.65 22.12 -1.81
C VAL A 119 5.11 22.14 -0.38
N ILE A 120 6.00 21.88 0.58
CA ILE A 120 5.65 21.71 1.99
C ILE A 120 6.45 22.69 2.84
N LYS A 121 5.79 23.26 3.87
CA LYS A 121 6.44 24.15 4.84
C LYS A 121 7.44 23.38 5.71
N HIS A 122 8.67 23.87 5.81
CA HIS A 122 9.75 23.32 6.61
C HIS A 122 10.44 24.43 7.41
N GLY A 123 10.05 24.60 8.68
CA GLY A 123 10.48 25.74 9.49
C GLY A 123 9.91 27.05 8.92
N ASN A 124 10.79 27.98 8.57
CA ASN A 124 10.42 29.27 7.96
C ASN A 124 10.45 29.25 6.42
N ASP A 125 10.76 28.10 5.80
CA ASP A 125 10.94 27.97 4.36
C ASP A 125 9.99 26.91 3.75
N TYR A 126 10.00 26.76 2.43
CA TYR A 126 9.27 25.74 1.69
C TYR A 126 10.23 24.80 0.96
N LYS A 127 9.92 23.50 0.94
CA LYS A 127 10.70 22.49 0.24
C LYS A 127 9.78 21.60 -0.60
N GLU A 128 10.25 21.23 -1.79
CA GLU A 128 9.62 20.17 -2.57
C GLU A 128 9.91 18.82 -1.92
N LYS A 129 8.88 17.97 -1.86
CA LYS A 129 8.99 16.62 -1.34
C LYS A 129 8.18 15.65 -2.19
N ASP A 130 8.76 14.47 -2.42
CA ASP A 130 8.05 13.33 -2.97
C ASP A 130 7.20 12.66 -1.88
N LEU A 131 5.89 12.67 -2.08
CA LEU A 131 4.88 12.06 -1.20
C LEU A 131 4.36 10.73 -1.76
N GLY A 132 5.21 9.97 -2.47
CA GLY A 132 4.86 8.68 -3.07
C GLY A 132 4.16 7.68 -2.16
N SER A 133 4.59 7.53 -0.89
CA SER A 133 3.89 6.62 0.04
C SER A 133 2.48 7.11 0.39
N PHE A 134 2.26 8.43 0.48
CA PHE A 134 0.92 8.98 0.67
C PHE A 134 0.06 8.62 -0.55
N PHE A 135 0.56 8.94 -1.75
CA PHE A 135 -0.10 8.60 -3.00
C PHE A 135 -0.48 7.11 -3.07
N ALA A 136 0.46 6.20 -2.86
CA ALA A 136 0.23 4.75 -2.96
C ALA A 136 -0.84 4.26 -1.97
N LYS A 137 -0.77 4.70 -0.71
CA LYS A 137 -1.76 4.36 0.32
C LYS A 137 -3.15 4.90 -0.02
N LEU A 138 -3.23 6.12 -0.55
CA LEU A 138 -4.50 6.72 -0.96
C LEU A 138 -5.10 5.99 -2.16
N VAL A 139 -4.31 5.68 -3.18
CA VAL A 139 -4.77 4.91 -4.35
C VAL A 139 -5.25 3.53 -3.92
N HIS A 140 -4.46 2.82 -3.11
CA HIS A 140 -4.85 1.51 -2.58
C HIS A 140 -6.17 1.54 -1.79
N THR A 141 -6.46 2.64 -1.07
CA THR A 141 -7.73 2.76 -0.31
C THR A 141 -8.97 2.71 -1.20
N PHE A 142 -8.88 3.16 -2.45
CA PHE A 142 -10.00 3.16 -3.40
C PHE A 142 -9.87 2.11 -4.50
N ARG A 143 -8.68 1.50 -4.67
CA ARG A 143 -8.41 0.44 -5.65
C ARG A 143 -7.55 -0.67 -5.04
N PRO A 144 -8.02 -1.34 -3.97
CA PRO A 144 -7.23 -2.30 -3.19
C PRO A 144 -6.94 -3.61 -3.94
N ASP A 145 -7.73 -3.94 -4.97
CA ASP A 145 -7.52 -5.10 -5.85
C ASP A 145 -6.52 -4.84 -6.98
N GLU A 146 -6.16 -3.58 -7.21
CA GLU A 146 -5.35 -3.16 -8.35
C GLU A 146 -3.96 -2.69 -7.95
N TYR A 147 -3.83 -2.03 -6.80
CA TYR A 147 -2.56 -1.45 -6.36
C TYR A 147 -2.24 -1.75 -4.90
N CYS A 148 -0.96 -1.88 -4.56
CA CYS A 148 -0.50 -2.11 -3.20
C CYS A 148 -0.36 -0.80 -2.40
N ALA A 149 -0.38 -0.87 -1.07
CA ALA A 149 -0.25 0.30 -0.19
C ALA A 149 1.22 0.69 0.07
N LEU A 150 2.03 0.74 -1.00
CA LEU A 150 3.49 0.79 -0.94
C LEU A 150 4.05 1.80 0.08
N ASP A 151 5.08 1.37 0.79
CA ASP A 151 5.95 2.22 1.59
C ASP A 151 7.44 1.99 1.28
N ASN A 152 8.31 2.81 1.86
CA ASN A 152 9.75 2.72 1.64
C ASN A 152 10.36 1.41 2.15
N PRO A 153 10.02 0.89 3.35
CA PRO A 153 10.47 -0.43 3.78
C PRO A 153 10.18 -1.53 2.74
N ILE A 154 8.94 -1.65 2.28
CA ILE A 154 8.56 -2.67 1.28
C ILE A 154 9.31 -2.46 -0.04
N LYS A 155 9.39 -1.21 -0.53
CA LYS A 155 10.17 -0.86 -1.72
C LYS A 155 11.62 -1.30 -1.61
N ASN A 156 12.24 -1.10 -0.45
CA ASN A 156 13.63 -1.47 -0.19
C ASN A 156 13.80 -2.98 -0.04
N TYR A 157 12.85 -3.65 0.61
CA TYR A 157 12.82 -5.11 0.78
C TYR A 157 12.90 -5.82 -0.57
N PHE A 158 12.17 -5.32 -1.56
CA PHE A 158 12.21 -5.84 -2.93
C PHE A 158 13.40 -5.36 -3.78
N GLY A 159 14.43 -4.76 -3.17
CA GLY A 159 15.63 -4.32 -3.89
C GLY A 159 15.42 -3.08 -4.77
N LEU A 160 14.25 -2.43 -4.72
CA LEU A 160 13.91 -1.29 -5.59
C LEU A 160 14.33 0.05 -5.00
N LYS A 161 15.30 0.09 -4.07
CA LYS A 161 15.74 1.32 -3.39
C LYS A 161 16.18 2.42 -4.37
N LYS A 162 16.81 2.05 -5.48
CA LYS A 162 17.32 2.98 -6.51
C LYS A 162 16.24 3.48 -7.49
N GLU A 163 15.09 2.82 -7.52
CA GLU A 163 14.00 3.20 -8.42
C GLU A 163 13.19 4.37 -7.86
N SER A 164 12.53 5.12 -8.75
CA SER A 164 11.55 6.11 -8.31
C SER A 164 10.37 5.44 -7.61
N PHE A 165 9.77 6.14 -6.66
CA PHE A 165 8.65 5.60 -5.88
C PHE A 165 7.48 5.19 -6.78
N PHE A 166 7.13 6.03 -7.76
CA PHE A 166 6.06 5.78 -8.72
C PHE A 166 6.30 4.51 -9.52
N ILE A 167 7.52 4.31 -10.04
CA ILE A 167 7.86 3.11 -10.79
C ILE A 167 7.79 1.85 -9.92
N SER A 168 8.36 1.89 -8.71
CA SER A 168 8.27 0.76 -7.76
C SER A 168 6.83 0.40 -7.41
N PHE A 169 5.96 1.40 -7.23
CA PHE A 169 4.54 1.21 -6.95
C PHE A 169 3.85 0.37 -8.03
N PHE A 170 4.06 0.69 -9.31
CA PHE A 170 3.50 -0.11 -10.40
C PHE A 170 4.11 -1.50 -10.51
N ILE A 171 5.44 -1.62 -10.39
CA ILE A 171 6.11 -2.92 -10.49
C ILE A 171 5.60 -3.86 -9.39
N ILE A 172 5.59 -3.42 -8.14
CA ILE A 172 5.17 -4.27 -7.01
C ILE A 172 3.68 -4.58 -7.09
N SER A 173 2.82 -3.62 -7.44
CA SER A 173 1.38 -3.87 -7.62
C SER A 173 1.11 -4.93 -8.68
N VAL A 174 1.77 -4.83 -9.84
CA VAL A 174 1.64 -5.80 -10.93
C VAL A 174 2.12 -7.18 -10.50
N GLU A 175 3.28 -7.27 -9.85
CA GLU A 175 3.82 -8.57 -9.45
C GLU A 175 3.08 -9.20 -8.27
N TYR A 176 2.48 -8.41 -7.38
CA TYR A 176 1.54 -8.94 -6.38
C TYR A 176 0.35 -9.61 -7.04
N LYS A 177 -0.30 -8.93 -8.02
CA LYS A 177 -1.44 -9.50 -8.76
C LYS A 177 -1.03 -10.75 -9.52
N HIS A 178 0.10 -10.67 -10.23
CA HIS A 178 0.62 -11.77 -11.04
C HIS A 178 0.95 -12.99 -10.17
N TRP A 179 1.69 -12.79 -9.07
CA TRP A 179 2.04 -13.87 -8.16
C TRP A 179 0.82 -14.51 -7.51
N ALA A 180 -0.13 -13.71 -7.00
CA ALA A 180 -1.35 -14.23 -6.38
C ALA A 180 -2.19 -15.05 -7.36
N THR A 181 -2.29 -14.60 -8.62
CA THR A 181 -3.03 -15.32 -9.67
C THR A 181 -2.37 -16.67 -9.99
N THR A 182 -1.05 -16.69 -10.15
CA THR A 182 -0.29 -17.92 -10.47
C THR A 182 -0.25 -18.89 -9.29
N ASN A 183 -0.27 -18.38 -8.05
CA ASN A 183 -0.12 -19.16 -6.82
C ASN A 183 -1.41 -19.21 -5.99
N ARG A 184 -2.56 -19.28 -6.67
CA ARG A 184 -3.89 -19.18 -6.05
C ARG A 184 -4.09 -20.10 -4.84
N LYS A 185 -3.64 -21.35 -4.92
CA LYS A 185 -3.75 -22.32 -3.81
C LYS A 185 -2.97 -21.87 -2.56
N LEU A 186 -1.78 -21.29 -2.74
CA LEU A 186 -0.95 -20.83 -1.62
C LEU A 186 -1.60 -19.63 -0.94
N ILE A 187 -2.05 -18.63 -1.71
CA ILE A 187 -2.67 -17.42 -1.14
C ILE A 187 -4.02 -17.74 -0.48
N GLU A 188 -4.82 -18.66 -1.04
CA GLU A 188 -6.06 -19.16 -0.42
C GLU A 188 -5.77 -19.88 0.90
N SER A 189 -4.74 -20.73 0.95
CA SER A 189 -4.33 -21.42 2.18
C SER A 189 -3.91 -20.46 3.29
N ILE A 190 -3.15 -19.41 2.95
CA ILE A 190 -2.76 -18.35 3.90
C ILE A 190 -4.00 -17.60 4.39
N ARG A 191 -4.89 -17.22 3.47
CA ARG A 191 -6.13 -16.50 3.77
C ARG A 191 -7.02 -17.28 4.74
N ASP A 192 -7.22 -18.56 4.50
CA ASP A 192 -8.07 -19.41 5.35
C ASP A 192 -7.48 -19.59 6.74
N LYS A 193 -6.18 -19.87 6.82
CA LYS A 193 -5.48 -19.97 8.11
C LYS A 193 -5.47 -18.64 8.86
N PHE A 194 -5.31 -17.52 8.16
CA PHE A 194 -5.34 -16.21 8.78
C PHE A 194 -6.73 -15.87 9.34
N LYS A 195 -7.80 -16.20 8.60
CA LYS A 195 -9.17 -16.07 9.09
C LYS A 195 -9.44 -16.90 10.35
N GLN A 196 -8.87 -18.09 10.45
CA GLN A 196 -8.96 -18.91 11.66
C GLN A 196 -8.18 -18.32 12.84
N ALA A 197 -7.08 -17.61 12.57
CA ALA A 197 -6.27 -16.95 13.58
C ALA A 197 -6.93 -15.67 14.13
N ASP A 198 -7.70 -14.93 13.32
CA ASP A 198 -8.45 -13.75 13.74
C ASP A 198 -9.74 -14.09 14.50
N LYS A 199 -9.58 -14.59 15.73
CA LYS A 199 -10.71 -15.00 16.59
C LYS A 199 -11.62 -13.85 17.01
N ASN A 200 -11.10 -12.62 17.00
CA ASN A 200 -11.80 -11.43 17.48
C ASN A 200 -12.48 -10.66 16.34
N GLY A 201 -12.30 -11.07 15.08
CA GLY A 201 -12.88 -10.41 13.93
C GLY A 201 -12.34 -8.98 13.73
N VAL A 202 -11.05 -8.78 13.97
CA VAL A 202 -10.36 -7.50 13.73
C VAL A 202 -10.42 -7.13 12.24
N LEU A 203 -10.36 -8.12 11.35
CA LEU A 203 -10.38 -7.93 9.92
C LEU A 203 -11.75 -8.25 9.30
N GLN A 204 -12.14 -7.44 8.31
CA GLN A 204 -13.22 -7.77 7.39
C GLN A 204 -12.67 -8.67 6.27
N HIS A 205 -12.53 -9.97 6.57
CA HIS A 205 -11.90 -10.96 5.67
C HIS A 205 -12.58 -11.07 4.29
N ASP A 206 -13.85 -10.72 4.19
CA ASP A 206 -14.63 -10.63 2.94
C ASP A 206 -14.18 -9.48 2.03
N LYS A 207 -13.60 -8.43 2.60
CA LYS A 207 -13.04 -7.27 1.88
C LYS A 207 -11.52 -7.32 1.74
N LEU A 208 -10.87 -8.36 2.26
CA LEU A 208 -9.42 -8.50 2.22
C LEU A 208 -9.00 -8.94 0.82
N THR A 209 -8.43 -8.04 0.02
CA THR A 209 -7.92 -8.39 -1.32
C THR A 209 -6.64 -9.22 -1.25
N ASP A 210 -6.25 -9.91 -2.33
CA ASP A 210 -4.95 -10.61 -2.37
C ASP A 210 -3.79 -9.62 -2.22
N LEU A 211 -3.92 -8.44 -2.82
CA LEU A 211 -2.93 -7.37 -2.71
C LEU A 211 -2.82 -6.85 -1.28
N LYS A 212 -3.94 -6.72 -0.57
CA LYS A 212 -3.92 -6.32 0.84
C LYS A 212 -3.30 -7.43 1.71
N LEU A 213 -3.58 -8.69 1.43
CA LEU A 213 -2.96 -9.80 2.16
C LEU A 213 -1.43 -9.82 1.98
N LEU A 214 -0.96 -9.68 0.74
CA LEU A 214 0.48 -9.57 0.45
C LEU A 214 1.09 -8.30 1.07
N ASP A 215 0.38 -7.16 1.04
CA ASP A 215 0.79 -5.92 1.71
C ASP A 215 1.03 -6.13 3.21
N LEU A 216 0.11 -6.81 3.92
CA LEU A 216 0.29 -7.13 5.35
C LEU A 216 1.54 -8.01 5.59
N ILE A 217 1.70 -9.08 4.81
CA ILE A 217 2.85 -10.00 4.94
C ILE A 217 4.16 -9.24 4.77
N PHE A 218 4.30 -8.49 3.68
CA PHE A 218 5.55 -7.81 3.36
C PHE A 218 5.77 -6.54 4.18
N TRP A 219 4.72 -5.89 4.66
CA TRP A 219 4.86 -4.82 5.66
C TRP A 219 5.52 -5.37 6.93
N SER A 220 5.04 -6.51 7.45
CA SER A 220 5.64 -7.14 8.63
C SER A 220 7.08 -7.57 8.38
N LYS A 221 7.37 -8.25 7.25
CA LYS A 221 8.74 -8.67 6.92
C LYS A 221 9.70 -7.49 6.76
N ALA A 222 9.29 -6.45 6.03
CA ALA A 222 10.14 -5.30 5.72
C ALA A 222 10.43 -4.41 6.95
N ASN A 223 9.52 -4.36 7.94
CA ASN A 223 9.71 -3.56 9.16
C ASN A 223 10.41 -4.35 10.29
N ARG A 224 10.74 -5.63 10.10
CA ARG A 224 11.57 -6.43 11.03
C ARG A 224 13.06 -6.40 10.72
N GLN A 225 13.45 -5.91 9.53
CA GLN A 225 14.85 -5.74 9.10
C GLN A 225 15.44 -4.43 9.62
#